data_AF-A0A7W1XDM5-F1
#
_entry.id   AF-A0A7W1XDM5-F1
#
_cell.length_a   1.000
_cell.length_b   1.000
_cell.length_c   1.000
_cell.angle_alpha   90.00
_cell.angle_beta   90.00
_cell.angle_gamma   90.00
#
_symmetry.space_group_name_H-M   'P 1'
#
loop_
_entity.id
_entity.type
_entity.pdbx_description
1 polymer ?
#
loop_
_entity_poly.entity_id
_entity_poly.type
_entity_poly.pdbx_seq_one_letter_code
_entity_poly.pdbx_strand_id
1 'polypeptide(L)'
;MLTVSEALERLKATGITDSIQVLRKWIRDGEITAIPPEQGRRKEGYRIEAEELERFISQRNPLYPEVQRLRQENDQLKAELEQLKQQISNQKDRSEDEPKEDESEPIGPAQGADRNGELTWNQVCDIYEKETKRIKDSDILGGIWEEVMGLLFPMSLFPEETESTELRQRSGQFMCPATGKVFPTCEEAVISLIQFVIKKYQKKNATKGA
;
A
#
# COMPACT_ATOMS: atom_id res chain seq x y z
N MET A 1 -27.34 -25.93 4.93
CA MET A 1 -28.65 -25.29 4.67
C MET A 1 -28.63 -23.78 4.90
N LEU A 2 -28.93 -23.03 3.84
CA LEU A 2 -29.05 -21.58 3.82
C LEU A 2 -30.50 -21.19 3.47
N THR A 3 -30.95 -20.06 3.99
CA THR A 3 -32.21 -19.43 3.58
C THR A 3 -32.05 -18.75 2.21
N VAL A 4 -33.14 -18.49 1.49
CA VAL A 4 -33.09 -17.72 0.22
C VAL A 4 -32.45 -16.34 0.43
N SER A 5 -32.69 -15.70 1.57
CA SER A 5 -32.09 -14.39 1.88
C SER A 5 -30.58 -14.50 2.11
N GLU A 6 -30.12 -15.49 2.86
CA GLU A 6 -28.69 -15.74 3.08
C GLU A 6 -27.96 -16.10 1.77
N ALA A 7 -28.61 -16.90 0.92
CA ALA A 7 -28.09 -17.23 -0.39
C ALA A 7 -27.97 -15.99 -1.29
N LEU A 8 -28.94 -15.07 -1.21
CA LEU A 8 -28.89 -13.80 -1.94
C LEU A 8 -27.72 -12.93 -1.47
N GLU A 9 -27.48 -12.82 -0.17
CA GLU A 9 -26.35 -12.04 0.34
C GLU A 9 -25.01 -12.59 -0.15
N ARG A 10 -24.85 -13.93 -0.20
CA ARG A 10 -23.64 -14.53 -0.80
C ARG A 10 -23.51 -14.27 -2.29
N LEU A 11 -24.60 -14.37 -3.04
CA LEU A 11 -24.61 -14.07 -4.48
C LEU A 11 -24.31 -12.60 -4.78
N LYS A 12 -24.75 -11.70 -3.88
CA LYS A 12 -24.46 -10.28 -3.96
C LYS A 12 -22.99 -9.99 -3.65
N ALA A 13 -22.44 -10.60 -2.61
CA ALA A 13 -21.03 -10.47 -2.24
C ALA A 13 -20.07 -10.98 -3.33
N THR A 14 -20.53 -11.89 -4.18
CA THR A 14 -19.78 -12.43 -5.32
C THR A 14 -20.03 -11.70 -6.63
N GLY A 15 -20.90 -10.68 -6.63
CA GLY A 15 -21.22 -9.88 -7.80
C GLY A 15 -22.08 -10.60 -8.85
N ILE A 16 -22.70 -11.73 -8.51
CA ILE A 16 -23.52 -12.51 -9.45
C ILE A 16 -24.91 -11.90 -9.62
N THR A 17 -25.59 -11.58 -8.52
CA THR A 17 -26.90 -10.92 -8.54
C THR A 17 -27.20 -10.26 -7.21
N ASP A 18 -27.92 -9.15 -7.26
CA ASP A 18 -28.53 -8.46 -6.13
C ASP A 18 -30.05 -8.67 -6.05
N SER A 19 -30.64 -9.34 -7.05
CA SER A 19 -32.08 -9.48 -7.21
C SER A 19 -32.61 -10.82 -6.69
N ILE A 20 -33.44 -10.74 -5.64
CA ILE A 20 -34.15 -11.90 -5.11
C ILE A 20 -35.08 -12.57 -6.13
N GLN A 21 -35.58 -11.81 -7.11
CA GLN A 21 -36.47 -12.33 -8.15
C GLN A 21 -35.70 -13.25 -9.10
N VAL A 22 -34.46 -12.88 -9.44
CA VAL A 22 -33.56 -13.69 -10.26
C VAL A 22 -33.19 -14.98 -9.53
N LEU A 23 -32.84 -14.90 -8.24
CA LEU A 23 -32.56 -16.08 -7.42
C LEU A 23 -33.77 -17.03 -7.37
N ARG A 24 -34.98 -16.51 -7.14
CA ARG A 24 -36.21 -17.32 -7.14
C ARG A 24 -36.50 -17.95 -8.51
N LYS A 25 -36.14 -17.28 -9.60
CA LYS A 25 -36.24 -17.83 -10.95
C LYS A 25 -35.31 -19.03 -11.11
N TRP A 26 -34.03 -18.91 -10.73
CA TRP A 26 -33.08 -20.02 -10.79
C TRP A 26 -33.49 -21.23 -9.96
N ILE A 27 -34.07 -21.01 -8.79
CA ILE A 27 -34.63 -22.10 -7.97
C ILE A 27 -35.79 -22.79 -8.71
N ARG A 28 -36.67 -22.01 -9.35
CA ARG A 28 -37.83 -22.55 -10.09
C ARG A 28 -37.41 -23.29 -11.35
N ASP A 29 -36.41 -22.77 -12.04
CA ASP A 29 -35.88 -23.33 -13.30
C ASP A 29 -34.96 -24.54 -13.03
N GLY A 30 -34.65 -24.83 -11.76
CA GLY A 30 -33.81 -25.95 -11.36
C GLY A 30 -32.31 -25.72 -11.54
N GLU A 31 -31.89 -24.48 -11.83
CA GLU A 31 -30.47 -24.10 -11.90
C GLU A 31 -29.79 -24.17 -10.52
N ILE A 32 -30.55 -23.91 -9.45
CA ILE A 32 -30.12 -24.08 -8.07
C ILE A 32 -31.05 -25.08 -7.40
N THR A 33 -30.51 -26.22 -6.97
CA THR A 33 -31.29 -27.23 -6.24
C THR A 33 -31.66 -26.68 -4.86
N ALA A 34 -32.96 -26.48 -4.62
CA ALA A 34 -33.48 -26.04 -3.33
C ALA A 34 -34.49 -27.04 -2.78
N ILE A 35 -34.44 -27.26 -1.48
CA ILE A 35 -35.38 -28.08 -0.74
C ILE A 35 -36.63 -27.22 -0.44
N PRO A 36 -37.82 -27.66 -0.88
CA PRO A 36 -39.05 -26.96 -0.55
C PRO A 36 -39.34 -27.08 0.95
N PRO A 37 -40.06 -26.11 1.54
CA PRO A 37 -40.43 -26.18 2.95
C PRO A 37 -41.33 -27.41 3.21
N GLU A 38 -41.17 -28.01 4.39
CA GLU A 38 -42.02 -29.13 4.83
C GLU A 38 -43.51 -28.76 4.83
N GLN A 39 -44.38 -29.75 4.56
CA GLN A 39 -45.83 -29.56 4.52
C GLN A 39 -46.33 -29.00 5.88
N GLY A 40 -46.81 -27.75 5.86
CA GLY A 40 -47.27 -27.03 7.05
C GLY A 40 -46.40 -25.82 7.43
N ARG A 41 -45.15 -25.75 6.95
CA ARG A 41 -44.21 -24.64 7.23
C ARG A 41 -43.91 -23.76 6.02
N ARG A 42 -44.94 -23.43 5.23
CA ARG A 42 -44.81 -22.57 4.04
C ARG A 42 -44.19 -21.20 4.32
N LYS A 43 -44.25 -20.71 5.56
CA LYS A 43 -43.61 -19.45 6.00
C LYS A 43 -42.08 -19.52 6.01
N GLU A 44 -41.47 -20.70 6.13
CA GLU A 44 -40.01 -20.85 6.22
C GLU A 44 -39.30 -20.68 4.86
N GLY A 45 -40.03 -20.83 3.75
CA GLY A 45 -39.50 -20.68 2.38
C GLY A 45 -38.56 -21.81 1.96
N TYR A 46 -37.93 -21.66 0.79
CA TYR A 46 -36.96 -22.64 0.29
C TYR A 46 -35.67 -22.63 1.11
N ARG A 47 -35.02 -23.80 1.19
CA ARG A 47 -33.68 -23.98 1.76
C ARG A 47 -32.73 -24.43 0.65
N ILE A 48 -31.53 -23.87 0.62
CA ILE A 48 -30.51 -24.21 -0.38
C ILE A 48 -29.33 -24.81 0.37
N GLU A 49 -28.75 -25.90 -0.14
CA GLU A 49 -27.53 -26.43 0.47
C GLU A 49 -26.35 -25.50 0.19
N ALA A 50 -25.46 -25.37 1.18
CA ALA A 50 -24.32 -24.45 1.03
C ALA A 50 -23.43 -24.89 -0.14
N GLU A 51 -23.15 -26.19 -0.24
CA GLU A 51 -22.35 -26.80 -1.31
C GLU A 51 -22.97 -26.57 -2.69
N GLU A 52 -24.29 -26.67 -2.80
CA GLU A 52 -25.02 -26.41 -4.05
C GLU A 52 -24.85 -24.96 -4.50
N LEU A 53 -24.97 -24.03 -3.55
CA LEU A 53 -24.79 -22.61 -3.82
C LEU A 53 -23.35 -22.30 -4.22
N GLU A 54 -22.35 -22.85 -3.51
CA GLU A 54 -20.93 -22.67 -3.85
C GLU A 54 -20.60 -23.26 -5.23
N ARG A 55 -21.20 -24.41 -5.59
CA ARG A 55 -21.07 -24.98 -6.93
C ARG A 55 -21.63 -24.03 -7.99
N PHE A 56 -22.83 -23.49 -7.76
CA PHE A 56 -23.46 -22.55 -8.68
C PHE A 56 -22.62 -21.27 -8.85
N ILE A 57 -22.11 -20.72 -7.74
CA ILE A 57 -21.24 -19.53 -7.77
C ILE A 57 -19.96 -19.83 -8.56
N SER A 58 -19.31 -20.97 -8.30
CA SER A 58 -18.07 -21.36 -8.98
C SER A 58 -18.26 -21.57 -10.48
N GLN A 59 -19.41 -22.06 -10.91
CA GLN A 59 -19.75 -22.20 -12.34
C GLN A 59 -19.94 -20.85 -13.02
N ARG A 60 -20.56 -19.88 -12.34
CA ARG A 60 -20.83 -18.54 -12.89
C ARG A 60 -19.62 -17.61 -12.79
N ASN A 61 -18.75 -17.83 -11.82
CA ASN A 61 -17.53 -17.07 -11.59
C ASN A 61 -16.35 -18.04 -11.40
N PRO A 62 -15.63 -18.39 -12.47
CA PRO A 62 -14.49 -19.32 -12.41
C PRO A 62 -13.34 -18.85 -11.50
N LEU A 63 -13.23 -17.55 -11.24
CA LEU A 63 -12.19 -16.98 -10.38
C LEU A 63 -12.56 -17.04 -8.90
N TYR A 64 -13.81 -17.33 -8.57
CA TYR A 64 -14.30 -17.30 -7.20
C TYR A 64 -13.57 -18.28 -6.25
N PRO A 65 -13.27 -19.54 -6.62
CA PRO A 65 -12.51 -20.44 -5.75
C PRO A 65 -11.12 -19.91 -5.42
N GLU A 66 -10.42 -19.34 -6.41
CA GLU A 66 -9.08 -18.79 -6.21
C GLU A 66 -9.11 -17.52 -5.36
N VAL A 67 -10.11 -16.65 -5.56
CA VAL A 67 -10.32 -15.47 -4.70
C VAL A 67 -10.60 -15.88 -3.25
N GLN A 68 -11.37 -16.94 -3.00
CA GLN A 68 -11.59 -17.44 -1.65
C GLN A 68 -10.31 -17.98 -1.02
N ARG A 69 -9.50 -18.73 -1.78
CA ARG A 69 -8.19 -19.23 -1.34
C ARG A 69 -7.26 -18.06 -0.95
N LEU A 70 -7.14 -17.06 -1.81
CA LEU A 70 -6.30 -15.88 -1.57
C LEU A 70 -6.76 -15.04 -0.38
N ARG A 71 -8.08 -14.96 -0.13
CA ARG A 71 -8.62 -14.30 1.06
C ARG A 71 -8.25 -15.03 2.34
N GLN A 72 -8.40 -16.36 2.36
CA GLN A 72 -8.01 -17.18 3.51
C GLN A 72 -6.51 -17.06 3.79
N GLU A 73 -5.68 -17.11 2.76
CA GLU A 73 -4.23 -16.92 2.88
C GLU A 73 -3.88 -15.54 3.43
N ASN A 74 -4.54 -14.48 2.94
CA ASN A 74 -4.37 -13.13 3.48
C ASN A 74 -4.76 -13.02 4.96
N ASP A 75 -5.89 -13.62 5.36
CA ASP A 75 -6.36 -13.56 6.73
C ASP A 75 -5.39 -14.31 7.67
N GLN A 76 -4.81 -15.42 7.22
CA GLN A 76 -3.77 -16.15 7.95
C GLN A 76 -2.49 -15.31 8.10
N LEU A 77 -2.00 -14.71 7.02
CA LEU A 77 -0.81 -13.87 7.04
C LEU A 77 -1.00 -12.64 7.93
N LYS A 78 -2.19 -12.02 7.92
CA LYS A 78 -2.51 -10.90 8.83
C LYS A 78 -2.49 -11.31 10.29
N ALA A 79 -3.03 -12.50 10.62
CA ALA A 79 -2.99 -13.01 11.98
C ALA A 79 -1.55 -13.31 12.43
N GLU A 80 -0.72 -13.87 11.56
CA GLU A 80 0.70 -14.11 11.83
C GLU A 80 1.49 -12.80 12.02
N LEU A 81 1.25 -11.81 11.16
CA LEU A 81 1.85 -10.48 11.30
C LEU A 81 1.51 -9.83 12.64
N GLU A 82 0.25 -9.93 13.08
CA GLU A 82 -0.17 -9.38 14.36
C GLU A 82 0.52 -10.08 15.54
N GLN A 83 0.63 -11.41 15.49
CA GLN A 83 1.36 -12.17 16.49
C GLN A 83 2.84 -11.77 16.55
N LEU A 84 3.50 -11.63 15.40
CA LEU A 84 4.90 -11.22 15.32
C LEU A 84 5.12 -9.79 15.83
N LYS A 85 4.23 -8.85 15.49
CA LYS A 85 4.27 -7.48 16.02
C LYS A 85 4.16 -7.48 17.54
N GLN A 86 3.27 -8.29 18.10
CA GLN A 86 3.09 -8.39 19.53
C GLN A 86 4.30 -9.04 20.23
N GLN A 87 4.94 -10.03 19.60
CA GLN A 87 6.20 -10.61 20.09
C GLN A 87 7.34 -9.58 20.13
N ILE A 88 7.48 -8.76 19.09
CA ILE A 88 8.49 -7.69 19.03
C ILE A 88 8.25 -6.65 20.13
N SER A 89 6.99 -6.25 20.34
CA SER A 89 6.63 -5.32 21.43
C SER A 89 7.05 -5.87 22.80
N ASN A 90 6.68 -7.13 23.08
CA ASN A 90 6.99 -7.78 24.36
C ASN A 90 8.49 -8.01 24.57
N GLN A 91 9.28 -8.16 23.50
CA GLN A 91 10.73 -8.24 23.59
C GLN A 91 11.37 -6.88 23.88
N LYS A 92 10.84 -5.81 23.29
CA LYS A 92 11.32 -4.45 23.52
C LYS A 92 11.12 -4.03 24.98
N ASP A 93 9.97 -4.35 25.55
CA ASP A 93 9.66 -4.07 26.97
C ASP A 93 10.50 -4.91 27.95
N ARG A 94 11.01 -6.08 27.52
CA ARG A 94 11.89 -6.94 28.34
C ARG A 94 13.36 -6.48 28.36
N SER A 95 13.77 -5.67 27.40
CA SER A 95 15.13 -5.10 27.33
C SER A 95 15.31 -3.78 28.09
N GLU A 96 14.26 -3.25 28.74
CA GLU A 96 14.34 -1.99 29.53
C GLU A 96 14.67 -2.19 31.03
N ASP A 97 14.91 -3.43 31.48
CA ASP A 97 15.15 -3.79 32.90
C ASP A 97 16.61 -4.25 33.21
N GLU A 98 17.61 -3.87 32.39
CA GLU A 98 19.02 -3.99 32.80
C GLU A 98 19.53 -2.68 33.46
N PRO A 99 20.29 -2.74 34.58
CA PRO A 99 20.73 -1.56 35.30
C PRO A 99 21.69 -0.71 34.46
N LYS A 100 21.46 0.60 34.49
CA LYS A 100 22.33 1.64 33.93
C LYS A 100 23.71 1.59 34.60
N GLU A 101 24.74 1.27 33.83
CA GLU A 101 26.09 1.77 34.10
C GLU A 101 26.32 3.05 33.30
N ASP A 102 26.80 4.06 34.02
CA ASP A 102 27.23 5.38 33.56
C ASP A 102 28.15 5.28 32.34
N GLU A 103 27.84 6.03 31.29
CA GLU A 103 28.83 6.90 30.64
C GLU A 103 28.12 8.05 29.87
N SER A 104 28.62 9.25 30.12
CA SER A 104 28.27 10.61 29.68
C SER A 104 27.79 10.83 28.22
N GLU A 105 26.86 11.79 28.07
CA GLU A 105 26.37 12.46 26.85
C GLU A 105 27.46 12.95 25.86
N PRO A 106 27.14 13.43 24.63
CA PRO A 106 26.10 13.03 23.68
C PRO A 106 26.71 12.73 22.29
N ILE A 107 26.35 11.61 21.64
CA ILE A 107 26.74 11.39 20.24
C ILE A 107 25.78 12.15 19.33
N GLY A 108 26.26 13.29 18.83
CA GLY A 108 25.66 14.01 17.70
C GLY A 108 25.68 13.20 16.39
N PRO A 109 24.99 13.70 15.35
CA PRO A 109 24.38 12.91 14.29
C PRO A 109 25.37 12.49 13.20
N ALA A 110 25.17 11.29 12.63
CA ALA A 110 25.36 10.93 11.21
C ALA A 110 25.75 9.44 11.06
N GLN A 111 25.42 8.91 9.87
CA GLN A 111 25.73 7.58 9.30
C GLN A 111 24.69 6.51 9.63
N GLY A 112 23.95 5.96 8.68
CA GLY A 112 23.97 6.13 7.23
C GLY A 112 22.70 5.51 6.66
N ALA A 113 22.55 5.60 5.35
CA ALA A 113 21.50 5.01 4.55
C ALA A 113 21.07 3.59 4.99
N ASP A 114 19.89 3.16 4.53
CA ASP A 114 19.41 1.79 4.70
C ASP A 114 20.45 0.75 4.22
N ARG A 115 20.19 -0.55 4.44
CA ARG A 115 21.11 -1.64 4.00
C ARG A 115 21.43 -1.62 2.49
N ASN A 116 20.76 -0.79 1.69
CA ASN A 116 20.92 -0.64 0.25
C ASN A 116 21.61 0.66 -0.19
N GLY A 117 21.89 1.59 0.73
CA GLY A 117 22.49 2.89 0.41
C GLY A 117 21.46 3.93 -0.08
N GLU A 118 20.17 3.66 0.06
CA GLU A 118 19.08 4.55 -0.35
C GLU A 118 18.66 5.50 0.78
N LEU A 119 18.15 6.66 0.38
CA LEU A 119 17.66 7.66 1.31
C LEU A 119 16.18 7.44 1.60
N THR A 120 15.80 7.56 2.86
CA THR A 120 14.39 7.56 3.27
C THR A 120 13.74 8.89 2.96
N TRP A 121 12.40 8.92 2.93
CA TRP A 121 11.61 10.13 2.77
C TRP A 121 12.08 11.28 3.67
N ASN A 122 12.23 11.02 4.97
CA ASN A 122 12.65 12.02 5.95
C ASN A 122 14.05 12.58 5.67
N GLN A 123 14.98 11.73 5.22
CA GLN A 123 16.33 12.18 4.85
C GLN A 123 16.31 13.09 3.62
N VAL A 124 15.45 12.78 2.64
CA VAL A 124 15.26 13.66 1.47
C VAL A 124 14.64 14.99 1.89
N CYS A 125 13.68 15.00 2.83
CA CYS A 125 13.13 16.23 3.41
C CYS A 125 14.24 17.10 4.04
N ASP A 126 15.11 16.51 4.86
CA ASP A 126 16.20 17.24 5.53
C ASP A 126 17.18 17.86 4.52
N ILE A 127 17.52 17.13 3.45
CA ILE A 127 18.39 17.63 2.37
C ILE A 127 17.69 18.76 1.62
N TYR A 128 16.40 18.60 1.32
CA TYR A 128 15.60 19.62 0.66
C TYR A 128 15.57 20.93 1.46
N GLU A 129 15.29 20.86 2.75
CA GLU A 129 15.25 22.05 3.62
C GLU A 129 16.61 22.75 3.68
N LYS A 130 17.71 21.98 3.75
CA LYS A 130 19.07 22.54 3.73
C LYS A 130 19.37 23.27 2.42
N GLU A 131 19.08 22.65 1.28
CA GLU A 131 19.39 23.21 -0.04
C GLU A 131 18.48 24.40 -0.42
N THR A 132 17.25 24.42 0.09
CA THR A 132 16.25 25.46 -0.25
C THR A 132 16.16 26.59 0.77
N LYS A 133 16.91 26.54 1.88
CA LYS A 133 16.92 27.55 2.97
C LYS A 133 17.05 29.02 2.52
N ARG A 134 17.63 29.27 1.34
CA ARG A 134 17.85 30.62 0.79
C ARG A 134 16.68 31.16 -0.02
N ILE A 135 15.70 30.33 -0.37
CA ILE A 135 14.51 30.69 -1.16
C ILE A 135 13.41 31.08 -0.18
N LYS A 136 12.88 32.30 -0.31
CA LYS A 136 11.84 32.85 0.60
C LYS A 136 10.43 32.79 0.01
N ASP A 137 10.33 32.58 -1.30
CA ASP A 137 9.07 32.54 -2.03
C ASP A 137 8.44 31.15 -1.88
N SER A 138 7.28 31.10 -1.22
CA SER A 138 6.56 29.87 -0.91
C SER A 138 6.04 29.17 -2.16
N ASP A 139 5.67 29.92 -3.20
CA ASP A 139 5.10 29.34 -4.43
C ASP A 139 6.22 28.68 -5.26
N ILE A 140 7.39 29.31 -5.27
CA ILE A 140 8.60 28.71 -5.86
C ILE A 140 9.01 27.46 -5.08
N LEU A 141 8.99 27.51 -3.75
CA LEU A 141 9.31 26.34 -2.91
C LEU A 141 8.34 25.19 -3.17
N GLY A 142 7.03 25.44 -3.25
CA GLY A 142 6.05 24.42 -3.58
C GLY A 142 6.33 23.75 -4.93
N GLY A 143 6.60 24.55 -5.96
CA GLY A 143 6.90 24.02 -7.30
C GLY A 143 8.23 23.25 -7.39
N ILE A 144 9.25 23.64 -6.61
CA ILE A 144 10.51 22.88 -6.53
C ILE A 144 10.27 21.56 -5.80
N TRP A 145 9.52 21.58 -4.70
CA TRP A 145 9.18 20.39 -3.91
C TRP A 145 8.45 19.34 -4.75
N GLU A 146 7.37 19.74 -5.43
CA GLU A 146 6.59 18.85 -6.28
C GLU A 146 7.44 18.21 -7.38
N GLU A 147 8.32 18.99 -8.03
CA GLU A 147 9.19 18.49 -9.09
C GLU A 147 10.27 17.54 -8.56
N VAL A 148 10.90 17.86 -7.43
CA VAL A 148 11.93 17.01 -6.81
C VAL A 148 11.30 15.71 -6.32
N MET A 149 10.19 15.77 -5.58
CA MET A 149 9.55 14.59 -5.02
C MET A 149 8.94 13.71 -6.11
N GLY A 150 8.32 14.29 -7.14
CA GLY A 150 7.79 13.51 -8.26
C GLY A 150 8.87 12.77 -9.07
N LEU A 151 10.13 13.22 -9.03
CA LEU A 151 11.26 12.57 -9.68
C LEU A 151 11.96 11.51 -8.81
N LEU A 152 11.92 11.68 -7.48
CA LEU A 152 12.54 10.75 -6.53
C LEU A 152 11.60 9.63 -6.10
N PHE A 153 10.32 9.96 -6.00
CA PHE A 153 9.22 9.09 -5.59
C PHE A 153 8.12 9.22 -6.64
N PRO A 154 8.32 8.68 -7.86
CA PRO A 154 7.25 8.65 -8.85
C PRO A 154 6.04 8.00 -8.20
N MET A 155 4.85 8.59 -8.32
CA MET A 155 3.63 8.01 -7.74
C MET A 155 3.45 6.58 -8.25
N SER A 156 3.88 5.63 -7.42
CA SER A 156 3.46 4.25 -7.47
C SER A 156 1.93 4.26 -7.34
N LEU A 157 1.26 3.31 -7.99
CA LEU A 157 -0.17 3.05 -7.78
C LEU A 157 -0.51 2.74 -6.30
N PHE A 158 0.50 2.62 -5.44
CA PHE A 158 0.44 2.38 -4.00
C PHE A 158 1.32 3.42 -3.27
N PRO A 159 0.74 4.56 -2.83
CA PRO A 159 1.48 5.65 -2.17
C PRO A 159 2.09 5.29 -0.80
N GLU A 160 1.65 4.18 -0.20
CA GLU A 160 2.01 3.78 1.16
C GLU A 160 3.29 2.91 1.22
N GLU A 161 3.88 2.53 0.07
CA GLU A 161 4.97 1.52 0.03
C GLU A 161 6.34 2.06 -0.42
N THR A 162 6.45 3.27 -0.98
CA THR A 162 7.74 3.81 -1.41
C THR A 162 8.42 4.56 -0.27
N GLU A 163 9.07 3.81 0.62
CA GLU A 163 9.87 4.36 1.73
C GLU A 163 11.28 4.83 1.30
N SER A 164 11.72 4.48 0.09
CA SER A 164 13.08 4.74 -0.42
C SER A 164 13.11 5.32 -1.84
N THR A 165 14.23 5.98 -2.19
CA THR A 165 14.44 6.59 -3.51
C THR A 165 14.87 5.57 -4.57
N GLU A 166 14.24 5.56 -5.75
CA GLU A 166 14.60 4.67 -6.88
C GLU A 166 15.83 5.14 -7.69
N LEU A 167 16.86 5.64 -7.02
CA LEU A 167 18.05 6.25 -7.67
C LEU A 167 19.16 5.26 -8.00
N ARG A 168 19.10 4.06 -7.43
CA ARG A 168 20.20 3.09 -7.46
C ARG A 168 20.30 2.38 -8.81
N GLN A 169 21.50 2.37 -9.39
CA GLN A 169 21.81 1.58 -10.58
C GLN A 169 22.34 0.19 -10.23
N ARG A 170 22.23 -0.76 -11.17
CA ARG A 170 22.78 -2.13 -11.05
C ARG A 170 24.29 -2.18 -10.75
N SER A 171 25.03 -1.10 -11.05
CA SER A 171 26.46 -0.95 -10.79
C SER A 171 26.80 -0.53 -9.35
N GLY A 172 25.81 -0.28 -8.49
CA GLY A 172 26.03 0.25 -7.14
C GLY A 172 26.29 1.76 -7.10
N GLN A 173 26.11 2.46 -8.21
CA GLN A 173 26.17 3.92 -8.30
C GLN A 173 24.77 4.52 -8.37
N PHE A 174 24.62 5.81 -8.08
CA PHE A 174 23.33 6.50 -8.05
C PHE A 174 23.23 7.49 -9.20
N MET A 175 22.12 7.52 -9.93
CA MET A 175 21.94 8.41 -11.07
C MET A 175 20.91 9.49 -10.75
N CYS A 176 21.28 10.76 -10.97
CA CYS A 176 20.33 11.87 -10.87
C CYS A 176 19.34 11.82 -12.06
N PRO A 177 18.02 11.75 -11.81
CA PRO A 177 17.02 11.52 -12.86
C PRO A 177 16.88 12.69 -13.82
N ALA A 178 17.13 13.92 -13.35
CA ALA A 178 17.02 15.11 -14.19
C ALA A 178 18.28 15.39 -15.04
N THR A 179 19.46 14.97 -14.58
CA THR A 179 20.73 15.33 -15.23
C THR A 179 21.45 14.14 -15.88
N GLY A 180 21.06 12.91 -15.55
CA GLY A 180 21.73 11.68 -15.99
C GLY A 180 23.14 11.50 -15.40
N LYS A 181 23.57 12.38 -14.50
CA LYS A 181 24.88 12.29 -13.84
C LYS A 181 24.88 11.17 -12.82
N VAL A 182 26.01 10.47 -12.74
CA VAL A 182 26.22 9.35 -11.84
C VAL A 182 27.06 9.81 -10.65
N PHE A 183 26.66 9.38 -9.46
CA PHE A 183 27.23 9.76 -8.18
C PHE A 183 27.59 8.53 -7.35
N PRO A 184 28.63 8.63 -6.52
CA PRO A 184 29.02 7.58 -5.60
C PRO A 184 28.01 7.36 -4.47
N THR A 185 27.23 8.39 -4.10
CA THR A 185 26.25 8.33 -3.01
C THR A 185 24.87 8.81 -3.46
N CYS A 186 23.83 8.27 -2.82
CA CYS A 186 22.44 8.68 -3.07
C CYS A 186 22.22 10.16 -2.71
N GLU A 187 22.85 10.62 -1.62
CA GLU A 187 22.80 12.01 -1.17
C GLU A 187 23.31 13.00 -2.23
N GLU A 188 24.45 12.72 -2.85
CA GLU A 188 24.97 13.58 -3.93
C GLU A 188 24.06 13.62 -5.15
N ALA A 189 23.41 12.50 -5.49
CA ALA A 189 22.44 12.45 -6.58
C ALA A 189 21.19 13.30 -6.29
N VAL A 190 20.69 13.25 -5.05
CA VAL A 190 19.56 14.07 -4.57
C VAL A 190 19.92 15.55 -4.52
N ILE A 191 21.09 15.92 -3.97
CA ILE A 191 21.57 17.31 -3.95
C ILE A 191 21.68 17.85 -5.38
N SER A 192 22.28 17.06 -6.29
CA SER A 192 22.40 17.47 -7.70
C SER A 192 21.04 17.68 -8.36
N LEU A 193 20.04 16.86 -8.02
CA LEU A 193 18.68 17.03 -8.50
C LEU A 193 18.07 18.34 -8.00
N ILE A 194 18.09 18.58 -6.69
CA ILE A 194 17.52 19.78 -6.07
C ILE A 194 18.16 21.04 -6.66
N GLN A 195 19.48 21.08 -6.76
CA GLN A 195 20.20 22.23 -7.32
C GLN A 195 19.86 22.47 -8.80
N PHE A 196 19.64 21.40 -9.57
CA PHE A 196 19.21 21.52 -10.96
C PHE A 196 17.81 22.16 -11.05
N VAL A 197 16.87 21.69 -10.24
CA VAL A 197 15.50 22.23 -10.21
C VAL A 197 15.51 23.69 -9.73
N ILE A 198 16.26 24.03 -8.68
CA ILE A 198 16.42 25.43 -8.22
C ILE A 198 16.90 26.33 -9.37
N LYS A 199 17.95 25.94 -10.09
CA LYS A 199 18.50 26.71 -11.22
C LYS A 199 17.48 26.89 -12.34
N LYS A 200 16.68 25.85 -12.62
CA LYS A 200 15.59 25.88 -13.60
C LYS A 200 14.54 26.93 -13.23
N TYR A 201 14.13 27.00 -11.96
CA TYR A 201 13.16 27.99 -11.48
C TYR A 201 13.73 29.41 -11.45
N GLN A 202 14.97 29.59 -11.00
CA GLN A 202 15.66 30.89 -11.02
C GLN A 202 15.77 31.45 -12.45
N LYS A 203 16.10 30.60 -13.44
CA LYS A 203 16.17 30.99 -14.85
C LYS A 203 14.80 31.40 -15.39
N LYS A 204 13.75 30.64 -15.11
CA LYS A 204 12.36 30.96 -15.53
C LYS A 204 11.92 32.33 -15.00
N ASN A 205 12.22 32.64 -13.75
CA ASN A 205 11.85 33.93 -13.14
C ASN A 205 12.66 35.10 -13.69
N ALA A 206 13.95 34.91 -13.98
CA ALA A 206 14.76 35.93 -14.64
C ALA A 206 14.22 36.33 -16.03
N THR A 207 13.64 35.39 -16.79
CA THR A 207 13.01 35.66 -18.09
C THR A 207 11.60 36.25 -18.03
N LYS A 208 10.91 36.20 -16.88
CA LYS A 208 9.57 36.79 -16.72
C LYS A 208 9.61 38.25 -16.26
N GLY A 209 10.75 38.71 -15.75
CA GLY A 209 10.97 40.09 -15.30
C GLY A 209 11.75 40.98 -16.27
N ALA A 210 12.01 40.50 -17.49
CA ALA A 210 12.64 41.23 -18.60
C ALA A 210 11.62 41.42 -19.73
#